data_AF-A4JVH8-F1
#
_entry.id   AF-A4JVH8-F1
#
_cell.length_a   1.000
_cell.length_b   1.000
_cell.length_c   1.000
_cell.angle_alpha   90.00
_cell.angle_beta   90.00
_cell.angle_gamma   90.00
#
_symmetry.space_group_name_H-M   'P 1'
#
loop_
_entity.id
_entity.type
_entity.pdbx_description
1 polymer ?
#
loop_
_entity_poly.entity_id
_entity_poly.type
_entity_poly.pdbx_seq_one_letter_code
_entity_poly.pdbx_strand_id
1 'polypeptide(L)'
;MSNAVLSPEVVSDLIADCLGVVKVLCIVGPCCTGKTTSLKRWSEAARDIGSMRVAYIDCHTLLISSKVDVAFDGQVKGALPGHYPMFDLESADVVIVDEPLQNRDLVARVLAHIAPIKGPFMHRLLVLPVQQERVLDLLEIPRSVTRLYSIEGTRR
;
A
#
# COMPACT_ATOMS: atom_id res chain seq x y z
N MET A 1 29.06 3.19 -3.06
CA MET A 1 27.98 2.23 -3.32
C MET A 1 26.72 2.78 -2.70
N SER A 2 25.84 3.41 -3.48
CA SER A 2 24.58 3.95 -2.96
C SER A 2 23.56 2.81 -2.91
N ASN A 3 23.14 2.41 -1.72
CA ASN A 3 21.87 1.68 -1.62
C ASN A 3 20.79 2.65 -2.10
N ALA A 4 20.06 2.31 -3.16
CA ALA A 4 18.92 3.14 -3.56
C ALA A 4 17.89 3.08 -2.43
N VAL A 5 17.62 4.23 -1.82
CA VAL A 5 16.58 4.38 -0.79
C VAL A 5 15.40 5.06 -1.45
N LEU A 6 14.22 4.47 -1.33
CA LEU A 6 12.98 5.09 -1.80
C LEU A 6 12.75 6.39 -1.05
N SER A 7 12.50 7.49 -1.75
CA SER A 7 12.13 8.78 -1.13
C SER A 7 10.61 9.03 -1.24
N PRO A 8 10.03 9.89 -0.38
CA PRO A 8 8.60 10.26 -0.48
C PRO A 8 8.22 10.95 -1.80
N GLU A 9 9.15 11.67 -2.42
CA GLU A 9 8.93 12.35 -3.71
C GLU A 9 8.74 11.31 -4.82
N VAL A 10 9.60 10.28 -4.85
CA VAL A 10 9.46 9.15 -5.79
C VAL A 10 8.13 8.42 -5.56
N VAL A 11 7.69 8.25 -4.31
CA VAL A 11 6.37 7.67 -4.00
C VAL A 11 5.26 8.53 -4.58
N SER A 12 5.36 9.86 -4.47
CA SER A 12 4.37 10.79 -5.01
C SER A 12 4.25 10.67 -6.52
N ASP A 13 5.38 10.63 -7.25
CA ASP A 13 5.40 10.51 -8.71
C ASP A 13 4.78 9.17 -9.15
N LEU A 14 5.18 8.06 -8.51
CA LEU A 14 4.64 6.73 -8.82
C LEU A 14 3.13 6.65 -8.59
N ILE A 15 2.62 7.27 -7.52
CA ILE A 15 1.20 7.28 -7.22
C ILE A 15 0.44 8.15 -8.21
N ALA A 16 0.97 9.32 -8.57
CA ALA A 16 0.38 10.18 -9.58
C ALA A 16 0.24 9.46 -10.94
N ASP A 17 1.27 8.71 -11.34
CA ASP A 17 1.26 7.92 -12.59
C ASP A 17 0.27 6.74 -12.58
N CYS A 18 -0.03 6.20 -11.39
CA CYS A 18 -0.84 4.99 -11.24
C CYS A 18 -2.30 5.25 -10.90
N LEU A 19 -2.62 6.39 -10.26
CA LEU A 19 -3.92 6.66 -9.67
C LEU A 19 -5.04 6.68 -10.71
N GLY A 20 -5.95 5.70 -10.65
CA GLY A 20 -7.04 5.56 -11.61
C GLY A 20 -6.61 5.03 -12.99
N VAL A 21 -5.36 4.63 -13.16
CA VAL A 21 -4.82 4.03 -14.40
C VAL A 21 -4.63 2.53 -14.24
N VAL A 22 -4.01 2.11 -13.13
CA VAL A 22 -3.83 0.70 -12.75
C VAL A 22 -4.51 0.42 -11.42
N LYS A 23 -4.79 -0.85 -11.12
CA LYS A 23 -5.37 -1.21 -9.82
C LYS A 23 -4.32 -1.30 -8.73
N VAL A 24 -3.12 -1.80 -9.07
CA VAL A 24 -2.07 -2.07 -8.09
C VAL A 24 -0.77 -1.39 -8.51
N LEU A 25 -0.21 -0.58 -7.62
CA LEU A 25 1.20 -0.20 -7.66
C LEU A 25 1.96 -1.09 -6.68
N CYS A 26 2.83 -1.95 -7.19
CA CYS A 26 3.67 -2.82 -6.38
C CYS A 26 5.09 -2.26 -6.32
N ILE A 27 5.55 -1.94 -5.10
CA ILE A 27 6.89 -1.42 -4.83
C ILE A 27 7.75 -2.55 -4.28
N VAL A 28 8.62 -3.09 -5.12
CA VAL A 28 9.48 -4.23 -4.80
C VAL A 28 10.83 -3.73 -4.30
N GLY A 29 11.36 -4.30 -3.23
CA GLY A 29 12.76 -4.10 -2.85
C GLY A 29 13.09 -4.74 -1.51
N PRO A 30 14.38 -5.03 -1.23
CA PRO A 30 14.76 -5.69 0.01
C PRO A 30 14.37 -4.92 1.28
N CYS A 31 14.52 -5.55 2.45
CA CYS A 31 14.43 -4.84 3.72
C CYS A 31 15.41 -3.67 3.76
N CYS A 32 15.06 -2.63 4.52
CA CYS A 32 15.88 -1.42 4.69
C CYS A 32 16.04 -0.53 3.44
N THR A 33 15.19 -0.68 2.42
CA THR A 33 15.15 0.24 1.26
C THR A 33 14.28 1.49 1.47
N GLY A 34 13.78 1.71 2.69
CA GLY A 34 12.96 2.89 3.01
C GLY A 34 11.48 2.82 2.61
N LYS A 35 10.97 1.67 2.10
CA LYS A 35 9.55 1.50 1.69
C LYS A 35 8.55 2.02 2.73
N THR A 36 8.53 1.40 3.92
CA THR A 36 7.63 1.77 5.02
C THR A 36 7.79 3.24 5.42
N THR A 37 9.02 3.70 5.64
CA THR A 37 9.27 5.09 6.07
C THR A 37 8.79 6.11 5.04
N SER A 38 9.05 5.87 3.76
CA SER A 38 8.69 6.80 2.69
C SER A 38 7.19 6.78 2.39
N LEU A 39 6.54 5.61 2.46
CA LEU A 39 5.08 5.51 2.35
C LEU A 39 4.37 6.19 3.51
N LYS A 40 4.85 6.03 4.76
CA LYS A 40 4.28 6.73 5.93
C LYS A 40 4.41 8.25 5.79
N ARG A 41 5.62 8.76 5.54
CA ARG A 41 5.87 10.20 5.34
C ARG A 41 5.04 10.78 4.21
N TRP A 42 4.96 10.06 3.09
CA TRP A 42 4.13 10.48 1.97
C TRP A 42 2.64 10.51 2.35
N SER A 43 2.13 9.48 3.04
CA SER A 43 0.72 9.43 3.45
C SER A 43 0.33 10.55 4.42
N GLU A 44 1.23 10.92 5.34
CA GLU A 44 1.06 12.06 6.24
C GLU A 44 1.02 13.38 5.46
N ALA A 45 1.98 13.60 4.57
CA ALA A 45 2.01 14.81 3.74
C ALA A 45 0.78 14.93 2.82
N ALA A 46 0.34 13.82 2.20
CA ALA A 46 -0.84 13.76 1.35
C ALA A 46 -2.12 14.13 2.12
N ARG A 47 -2.24 13.64 3.36
CA ARG A 47 -3.34 14.01 4.27
C ARG A 47 -3.29 15.51 4.59
N ASP A 48 -2.12 16.04 4.92
CA ASP A 48 -1.97 17.44 5.33
C ASP A 48 -2.29 18.42 4.18
N ILE A 49 -2.01 18.04 2.93
CA ILE A 49 -2.39 18.79 1.72
C ILE A 49 -3.91 18.68 1.45
N GLY A 50 -4.53 17.55 1.80
CA GLY A 50 -5.96 17.32 1.62
C GLY A 50 -6.40 17.05 0.17
N SER A 51 -5.45 16.84 -0.75
CA SER A 51 -5.75 16.58 -2.18
C SER A 51 -6.21 15.15 -2.45
N MET A 52 -5.94 14.22 -1.53
CA MET A 52 -6.32 12.81 -1.64
C MET A 52 -6.53 12.20 -0.25
N ARG A 53 -7.46 11.25 -0.14
CA ARG A 53 -7.67 10.48 1.08
C ARG A 53 -6.87 9.19 1.02
N VAL A 54 -5.89 9.06 1.91
CA VAL A 54 -4.99 7.89 1.97
C VAL A 54 -5.31 7.07 3.20
N ALA A 55 -5.51 5.76 3.01
CA ALA A 55 -5.52 4.79 4.09
C ALA A 55 -4.20 4.03 4.13
N TYR A 56 -3.66 3.87 5.34
CA TYR A 56 -2.45 3.09 5.58
C TYR A 56 -2.79 1.93 6.51
N ILE A 57 -2.60 0.72 6.03
CA ILE A 57 -2.79 -0.51 6.80
C ILE A 57 -1.40 -1.07 7.12
N ASP A 58 -1.00 -0.98 8.39
CA ASP A 58 0.31 -1.41 8.89
C ASP A 58 0.22 -2.82 9.49
N CYS A 59 0.59 -3.83 8.70
CA CYS A 59 0.57 -5.22 9.14
C CYS A 59 1.87 -5.62 9.86
N HIS A 60 2.86 -4.73 10.00
CA HIS A 60 4.01 -4.98 10.88
C HIS A 60 3.62 -5.03 12.35
N THR A 61 2.50 -4.41 12.74
CA THR A 61 2.01 -4.46 14.12
C THR A 61 1.67 -5.88 14.56
N LEU A 62 1.34 -6.78 13.63
CA LEU A 62 1.10 -8.20 13.93
C LEU A 62 2.32 -8.94 14.49
N LEU A 63 3.52 -8.38 14.36
CA LEU A 63 4.72 -8.93 15.00
C LEU A 63 4.73 -8.74 16.52
N ILE A 64 3.94 -7.78 17.03
CA ILE A 64 3.94 -7.36 18.44
C ILE A 64 2.51 -7.21 19.03
N SER A 65 1.47 -7.39 18.22
CA SER A 65 0.06 -7.19 18.57
C SER A 65 -0.82 -8.23 17.88
N SER A 66 -2.01 -8.47 18.41
CA SER A 66 -3.03 -9.31 17.75
C SER A 66 -3.88 -8.55 16.72
N LYS A 67 -3.60 -7.25 16.50
CA LYS A 67 -4.33 -6.36 15.59
C LYS A 67 -3.39 -5.64 14.62
N VAL A 68 -3.91 -5.41 13.43
CA VAL A 68 -3.34 -4.55 12.38
C VAL A 68 -3.73 -3.10 12.66
N ASP A 69 -2.78 -2.17 12.60
CA ASP A 69 -3.12 -0.75 12.70
C ASP A 69 -3.59 -0.22 11.34
N VAL A 70 -4.72 0.48 11.35
CA VAL A 70 -5.32 1.13 10.19
C VAL A 70 -5.35 2.62 10.47
N ALA A 71 -4.47 3.36 9.80
CA ALA A 71 -4.44 4.81 9.85
C ALA A 71 -5.26 5.39 8.68
N PHE A 72 -6.30 6.15 9.01
CA PHE A 72 -7.14 6.83 8.03
C PHE A 72 -7.76 8.08 8.65
N ASP A 73 -7.78 9.17 7.90
CA ASP A 73 -8.44 10.44 8.29
C ASP A 73 -7.99 10.98 9.67
N GLY A 74 -6.70 10.86 9.95
CA GLY A 74 -6.10 11.30 11.22
C GLY A 74 -6.38 10.39 12.43
N GLN A 75 -7.12 9.29 12.23
CA GLN A 75 -7.37 8.29 13.26
C GLN A 75 -6.54 7.04 13.02
N VAL A 76 -6.19 6.34 14.10
CA VAL A 76 -5.59 5.00 14.05
C VAL A 76 -6.53 4.05 14.77
N LYS A 77 -6.97 2.99 14.07
CA LYS A 77 -7.87 1.96 14.59
C LYS A 77 -7.23 0.58 14.45
N GLY A 78 -7.44 -0.31 15.41
CA GLY A 78 -6.98 -1.69 15.33
C GLY A 78 -8.00 -2.60 14.65
N ALA A 79 -7.60 -3.32 13.60
CA ALA A 79 -8.40 -4.32 12.91
C ALA A 79 -7.88 -5.75 13.16
N LEU A 80 -8.77 -6.74 13.13
CA LEU A 80 -8.36 -8.15 13.18
C LEU A 80 -7.65 -8.55 11.88
N PRO A 81 -6.68 -9.48 11.92
CA PRO A 81 -6.04 -10.00 10.71
C PRO A 81 -7.06 -10.47 9.68
N GLY A 82 -6.90 -10.08 8.42
CA GLY A 82 -7.78 -10.49 7.31
C GLY A 82 -9.13 -9.76 7.28
N HIS A 83 -9.43 -8.92 8.28
CA HIS A 83 -10.61 -8.08 8.28
C HIS A 83 -10.37 -6.87 7.36
N TYR A 84 -11.25 -6.69 6.37
CA TYR A 84 -11.29 -5.49 5.54
C TYR A 84 -12.27 -4.49 6.16
N PRO A 85 -11.78 -3.37 6.73
CA PRO A 85 -12.63 -2.42 7.43
C PRO A 85 -13.28 -1.46 6.43
N MET A 86 -14.18 -1.99 5.58
CA MET A 86 -14.78 -1.29 4.45
C MET A 86 -15.34 0.11 4.80
N PHE A 87 -16.05 0.22 5.92
CA PHE A 87 -16.62 1.49 6.39
C PHE A 87 -15.56 2.49 6.86
N ASP A 88 -14.46 1.99 7.46
CA ASP A 88 -13.37 2.86 7.88
C ASP A 88 -12.55 3.36 6.69
N LEU A 89 -12.71 2.78 5.51
CA LEU A 89 -11.99 3.17 4.28
C LEU A 89 -12.89 3.91 3.28
N GLU A 90 -14.12 4.27 3.68
CA GLU A 90 -15.09 4.90 2.80
C GLU A 90 -14.51 6.19 2.21
N SER A 91 -14.48 6.26 0.87
CA SER A 91 -13.89 7.32 0.06
C SER A 91 -12.35 7.47 0.09
N ALA A 92 -11.59 6.50 0.60
CA ALA A 92 -10.14 6.47 0.38
C ALA A 92 -9.84 6.39 -1.13
N ASP A 93 -8.98 7.27 -1.62
CA ASP A 93 -8.50 7.24 -3.01
C ASP A 93 -7.38 6.21 -3.16
N VAL A 94 -6.48 6.16 -2.17
CA VAL A 94 -5.33 5.25 -2.13
C VAL A 94 -5.39 4.42 -0.86
N VAL A 95 -5.21 3.10 -1.00
CA VAL A 95 -5.04 2.19 0.14
C VAL A 95 -3.63 1.60 0.06
N ILE A 96 -2.82 1.84 1.08
CA ILE A 96 -1.51 1.21 1.26
C ILE A 96 -1.71 0.02 2.18
N VAL A 97 -1.27 -1.17 1.76
CA VAL A 97 -1.19 -2.35 2.63
C VAL A 97 0.28 -2.68 2.81
N ASP A 98 0.87 -2.21 3.92
CA ASP A 98 2.26 -2.49 4.27
C ASP A 98 2.35 -3.87 4.93
N GLU A 99 2.45 -4.88 4.07
CA GLU A 99 2.22 -6.29 4.42
C GLU A 99 3.53 -7.10 4.49
N PRO A 100 4.12 -7.32 5.69
CA PRO A 100 5.28 -8.20 5.82
C PRO A 100 4.90 -9.68 5.86
N LEU A 101 3.64 -10.02 6.16
CA LEU A 101 3.20 -11.39 6.49
C LEU A 101 2.40 -12.08 5.39
N GLN A 102 2.27 -11.45 4.22
CA GLN A 102 1.55 -12.02 3.07
C GLN A 102 0.07 -12.33 3.38
N ASN A 103 -0.62 -11.43 4.10
CA ASN A 103 -2.06 -11.54 4.38
C ASN A 103 -2.92 -11.46 3.11
N ARG A 104 -3.01 -12.60 2.43
CA ARG A 104 -3.71 -12.75 1.15
C ARG A 104 -5.18 -12.35 1.23
N ASP A 105 -5.89 -12.72 2.29
CA ASP A 105 -7.32 -12.43 2.42
C ASP A 105 -7.59 -10.94 2.50
N LEU A 106 -6.78 -10.19 3.27
CA LEU A 106 -6.86 -8.74 3.34
C LEU A 106 -6.59 -8.11 1.97
N VAL A 107 -5.48 -8.50 1.33
CA VAL A 107 -5.07 -7.95 0.03
C VAL A 107 -6.11 -8.25 -1.05
N ALA A 108 -6.65 -9.46 -1.09
CA ALA A 108 -7.70 -9.86 -2.03
C ALA A 108 -8.98 -9.05 -1.84
N ARG A 109 -9.39 -8.82 -0.58
CA ARG A 109 -10.57 -7.99 -0.27
C ARG A 109 -10.35 -6.53 -0.68
N VAL A 110 -9.19 -5.95 -0.39
CA VAL A 110 -8.87 -4.57 -0.81
C VAL A 110 -8.86 -4.49 -2.34
N LEU A 111 -8.23 -5.45 -3.02
CA LEU A 111 -8.15 -5.50 -4.48
C LEU A 111 -9.53 -5.58 -5.15
N ALA A 112 -10.46 -6.35 -4.57
CA ALA A 112 -11.83 -6.45 -5.06
C ALA A 112 -12.57 -5.10 -5.05
N HIS A 113 -12.15 -4.16 -4.21
CA HIS A 113 -12.71 -2.82 -4.08
C HIS A 113 -11.88 -1.76 -4.81
N ILE A 114 -10.96 -2.13 -5.72
CA ILE A 114 -10.26 -1.18 -6.57
C ILE A 114 -10.94 -1.01 -7.93
N ALA A 115 -11.34 0.22 -8.24
CA ALA A 115 -11.84 0.63 -9.55
C ALA A 115 -11.23 1.97 -10.00
N PRO A 116 -10.94 2.14 -11.30
CA PRO A 116 -10.42 3.39 -11.86
C PRO A 116 -11.30 4.62 -11.55
N ILE A 117 -12.62 4.41 -11.58
CA ILE A 117 -13.64 5.43 -11.33
C ILE A 117 -14.20 5.20 -9.92
N LYS A 118 -14.17 6.26 -9.10
CA LYS A 118 -14.57 6.20 -7.68
C LYS A 118 -16.06 5.92 -7.55
N GLY A 119 -16.38 4.78 -6.95
CA GLY A 119 -17.69 4.48 -6.37
C GLY A 119 -17.67 4.71 -4.85
N PRO A 120 -18.83 4.74 -4.18
CA PRO A 120 -18.92 5.03 -2.74
C PRO A 120 -18.08 4.09 -1.86
N PHE A 121 -17.89 2.83 -2.30
CA PHE A 121 -17.10 1.81 -1.60
C PHE A 121 -15.91 1.31 -2.42
N MET A 122 -15.45 2.10 -3.40
CA MET A 122 -14.32 1.74 -4.25
C MET A 122 -13.16 2.71 -4.04
N HIS A 123 -11.95 2.16 -4.00
CA HIS A 123 -10.71 2.93 -4.02
C HIS A 123 -10.13 2.95 -5.43
N ARG A 124 -9.20 3.87 -5.68
CA ARG A 124 -8.64 4.12 -7.02
C ARG A 124 -7.28 3.46 -7.22
N LEU A 125 -6.59 3.13 -6.14
CA LEU A 125 -5.29 2.49 -6.19
C LEU A 125 -5.01 1.69 -4.91
N LEU A 126 -4.52 0.46 -5.07
CA LEU A 126 -3.84 -0.30 -4.03
C LEU A 126 -2.33 -0.12 -4.19
N VAL A 127 -1.65 0.30 -3.13
CA VAL A 127 -0.18 0.34 -3.06
C VAL A 127 0.30 -0.80 -2.18
N LEU A 128 1.20 -1.60 -2.73
CA LEU A 128 1.68 -2.82 -2.09
C LEU A 128 3.22 -2.85 -2.07
N PRO A 129 3.87 -2.39 -0.97
CA PRO A 129 5.29 -2.63 -0.76
C PRO A 129 5.55 -4.12 -0.49
N VAL A 130 6.45 -4.74 -1.25
CA VAL A 130 6.85 -6.13 -1.07
C VAL A 130 8.37 -6.29 -1.10
N GLN A 131 8.87 -7.38 -0.52
CA GLN A 131 10.31 -7.65 -0.54
C GLN A 131 10.80 -8.17 -1.90
N GLN A 132 9.97 -8.98 -2.56
CA GLN A 132 10.32 -9.71 -3.77
C GLN A 132 9.10 -9.83 -4.68
N GLU A 133 9.34 -9.85 -5.98
CA GLU A 133 8.27 -9.87 -6.99
C GLU A 133 7.38 -11.12 -6.90
N ARG A 134 7.95 -12.29 -6.56
CA ARG A 134 7.21 -13.55 -6.37
C ARG A 134 6.09 -13.49 -5.34
N VAL A 135 6.10 -12.47 -4.47
CA VAL A 135 5.02 -12.24 -3.50
C VAL A 135 3.69 -11.94 -4.20
N LEU A 136 3.72 -11.36 -5.41
CA LEU A 136 2.49 -11.14 -6.19
C LEU A 136 1.80 -12.46 -6.57
N ASP A 137 2.59 -13.50 -6.87
CA ASP A 137 2.05 -14.81 -7.21
C ASP A 137 1.44 -15.48 -5.98
N LEU A 138 2.05 -15.31 -4.80
CA LEU A 138 1.52 -15.79 -3.50
C LEU A 138 0.23 -15.08 -3.10
N LEU A 139 0.12 -13.79 -3.40
CA LEU A 139 -1.07 -12.98 -3.16
C LEU A 139 -2.11 -13.11 -4.29
N GLU A 140 -1.81 -13.90 -5.32
CA GLU A 140 -2.65 -14.11 -6.51
C GLU A 140 -3.06 -12.79 -7.20
N ILE A 141 -2.16 -11.81 -7.23
CA ILE A 141 -2.42 -10.52 -7.86
C ILE A 141 -2.11 -10.63 -9.36
N PRO A 142 -3.08 -10.40 -10.27
CA PRO A 142 -2.84 -10.51 -11.70
C PRO A 142 -1.86 -9.43 -12.18
N ARG A 143 -0.82 -9.84 -12.91
CA ARG A 143 0.15 -8.88 -13.50
C ARG A 143 -0.50 -7.88 -14.45
N SER A 144 -1.60 -8.25 -15.10
CA SER A 144 -2.36 -7.38 -16.00
C SER A 144 -2.94 -6.13 -15.33
N VAL A 145 -3.09 -6.12 -14.01
CA VAL A 145 -3.63 -4.98 -13.24
C VAL A 145 -2.58 -4.30 -12.38
N THR A 146 -1.32 -4.71 -12.48
CA THR A 146 -0.21 -4.27 -11.63
C THR A 146 0.84 -3.48 -12.40
N ARG A 147 1.20 -2.29 -11.89
CA ARG A 147 2.44 -1.60 -12.22
C ARG A 147 3.50 -1.98 -11.19
N LEU A 148 4.67 -2.43 -11.66
CA LEU A 148 5.81 -2.75 -10.81
C LEU A 148 6.80 -1.58 -10.78
N TYR A 149 7.30 -1.28 -9.59
CA TYR A 149 8.48 -0.45 -9.39
C TYR A 149 9.47 -1.20 -8.52
N SER A 150 10.71 -1.38 -8.99
CA SER A 150 11.76 -2.05 -8.25
C SER A 150 12.75 -1.03 -7.70
N ILE A 151 12.93 -1.02 -6.38
CA ILE A 151 14.00 -0.28 -5.72
C ILE A 151 15.27 -1.11 -5.88
N GLU A 152 16.23 -0.60 -6.65
CA GLU A 152 17.53 -1.25 -6.82
C GLU A 152 18.30 -1.30 -5.49
N GLY A 153 18.11 -2.38 -4.75
CA GLY A 153 18.97 -2.78 -3.64
C GLY A 153 19.69 -4.05 -4.05
N THR A 154 20.90 -3.93 -4.61
CA THR A 154 21.77 -5.06 -4.96
C THR A 154 21.84 -6.07 -3.81
N ARG A 155 21.45 -7.31 -4.07
CA ARG A 155 22.24 -8.45 -3.62
C ARG A 155 22.58 -9.27 -4.86
N ARG A 156 23.88 -9.40 -5.09
CA ARG A 156 24.46 -10.37 -6.02
C ARG A 156 23.92 -11.76 -5.76
#